data_AF-A0A261AEV5-F1
#
_entry.id   AF-A0A261AEV5-F1
#
_cell.length_a   1.000
_cell.length_b   1.000
_cell.length_c   1.000
_cell.angle_alpha   90.00
_cell.angle_beta   90.00
_cell.angle_gamma   90.00
#
_symmetry.space_group_name_H-M   'P 1'
#
loop_
_entity.id
_entity.type
_entity.pdbx_description
1 polymer ?
#
loop_
_entity_poly.entity_id
_entity_poly.type
_entity_poly.pdbx_seq_one_letter_code
_entity_poly.pdbx_strand_id
1 'polypeptide(L)'
;MSEECKEFHYGGCMGTKNRFSSKQQCVKQCKYKMFNPVAVPDLCLLDADQGHCGDERNGHWWYFFNQESGECEKFFYYGCGGNDNKFYSLHMCRKVCAERLSPQIDIDECRGYKAVCDKNAWCVNEIGSYKCECMASYRGDGKHCTYVGLGRSSIDCKDCSIHATCMNGVFLSG
;
A
#
# COMPACT_ATOMS: atom_id res chain seq x y z
N MET A 1 3.86 -27.17 -5.43
CA MET A 1 3.31 -27.08 -4.06
C MET A 1 1.95 -26.42 -4.14
N SER A 2 0.95 -26.89 -3.40
CA SER A 2 -0.41 -26.36 -3.44
C SER A 2 -0.51 -25.11 -2.57
N GLU A 3 -1.06 -24.02 -3.12
CA GLU A 3 -1.25 -22.74 -2.42
C GLU A 3 -2.53 -22.75 -1.55
N GLU A 4 -2.92 -23.90 -1.01
CA GLU A 4 -4.21 -24.08 -0.34
C GLU A 4 -4.04 -24.60 1.08
N CYS A 5 -4.79 -23.99 2.00
CA CYS A 5 -4.90 -24.47 3.37
C CYS A 5 -5.75 -25.74 3.40
N LYS A 6 -5.08 -26.86 3.65
CA LYS A 6 -5.69 -28.20 3.74
C LYS A 6 -5.54 -28.74 5.14
N GLU A 7 -6.61 -29.38 5.63
CA GLU A 7 -6.59 -30.07 6.91
C GLU A 7 -5.73 -31.33 6.81
N PHE A 8 -5.04 -31.66 7.90
CA PHE A 8 -4.24 -32.87 8.00
C PHE A 8 -4.20 -33.37 9.45
N HIS A 9 -4.06 -34.68 9.63
CA HIS A 9 -3.86 -35.27 10.95
C HIS A 9 -2.43 -35.07 11.42
N TYR A 10 -2.27 -34.46 12.59
CA TYR A 10 -0.97 -34.26 13.24
C TYR A 10 -0.80 -35.19 14.44
N GLY A 11 0.22 -36.06 14.38
CA GLY A 11 0.50 -37.10 15.39
C GLY A 11 1.13 -36.62 16.71
N GLY A 12 1.23 -35.30 16.95
CA GLY A 12 1.56 -34.74 18.27
C GLY A 12 3.01 -34.33 18.51
N CYS A 13 4.00 -34.72 17.69
CA CYS A 13 5.39 -34.24 17.82
C CYS A 13 6.12 -34.07 16.45
N MET A 14 7.26 -33.37 16.43
CA MET A 14 8.11 -33.15 15.24
C MET A 14 7.40 -32.55 13.99
N GLY A 15 6.81 -31.36 14.15
CA GLY A 15 6.14 -30.63 13.05
C GLY A 15 6.91 -29.42 12.53
N THR A 16 6.48 -28.88 11.40
CA THR A 16 6.99 -27.61 10.85
C THR A 16 6.10 -26.43 11.22
N LYS A 17 6.50 -25.19 10.88
CA LYS A 17 5.70 -23.97 11.07
C LYS A 17 4.46 -23.89 10.15
N ASN A 18 4.32 -24.76 9.14
CA ASN A 18 3.14 -24.81 8.27
C ASN A 18 2.02 -25.66 8.89
N ARG A 19 1.65 -25.34 10.14
CA ARG A 19 0.59 -26.01 10.91
C ARG A 19 -0.18 -24.96 11.70
N PHE A 20 -1.49 -24.97 11.54
CA PHE A 20 -2.39 -23.97 12.11
C PHE A 20 -3.58 -24.66 12.77
N SER A 21 -4.07 -24.10 13.88
CA SER A 21 -5.24 -24.66 14.58
C SER A 21 -6.56 -24.32 13.91
N SER A 22 -6.55 -23.41 12.94
CA SER A 22 -7.73 -23.07 12.14
C SER A 22 -7.35 -22.75 10.69
N LYS A 23 -8.32 -22.96 9.79
CA LYS A 23 -8.22 -22.56 8.38
C LYS A 23 -7.91 -21.07 8.25
N GLN A 24 -8.52 -20.23 9.09
CA GLN A 24 -8.27 -18.78 9.13
C GLN A 24 -6.80 -18.45 9.43
N GLN A 25 -6.21 -19.07 10.45
CA GLN A 25 -4.79 -18.84 10.79
C GLN A 25 -3.85 -19.24 9.65
N CYS A 26 -4.15 -20.35 8.97
CA CYS A 26 -3.39 -20.79 7.81
C CYS A 26 -3.47 -19.78 6.67
N VAL A 27 -4.67 -19.33 6.32
CA VAL A 27 -4.89 -18.39 5.22
C VAL A 27 -4.22 -17.03 5.54
N LYS A 28 -4.35 -16.56 6.79
CA LYS A 28 -3.66 -15.36 7.28
C LYS A 28 -2.15 -15.41 7.09
N GLN A 29 -1.50 -16.46 7.56
CA GLN A 29 -0.04 -16.53 7.55
C GLN A 29 0.54 -16.87 6.18
N CYS A 30 -0.15 -17.67 5.37
CA CYS A 30 0.39 -18.18 4.11
C CYS A 30 -0.15 -17.45 2.86
N LYS A 31 -1.38 -16.92 2.86
CA LYS A 31 -1.95 -16.21 1.70
C LYS A 31 -1.85 -14.69 1.85
N TYR A 32 -2.38 -14.12 2.93
CA TYR A 32 -2.49 -12.66 3.05
C TYR A 32 -1.14 -11.96 3.24
N LYS A 33 -0.23 -12.56 4.01
CA LYS A 33 1.12 -12.01 4.25
C LYS A 33 2.02 -11.96 2.99
N MET A 34 1.67 -12.71 1.94
CA MET A 34 2.46 -12.84 0.70
C MET A 34 2.00 -11.90 -0.41
N PHE A 35 0.71 -11.53 -0.45
CA PHE A 35 0.11 -10.75 -1.54
C PHE A 35 -0.29 -9.31 -1.16
N ASN A 36 -0.22 -8.92 0.12
CA ASN A 36 -0.54 -7.56 0.54
C ASN A 36 0.48 -7.05 1.58
N PRO A 37 1.59 -6.42 1.15
CA PRO A 37 2.60 -5.88 2.06
C PRO A 37 2.14 -4.64 2.84
N VAL A 38 0.96 -4.07 2.52
CA VAL A 38 0.29 -3.06 3.35
C VAL A 38 -0.49 -3.80 4.43
N ALA A 39 0.04 -3.78 5.66
CA ALA A 39 -0.47 -4.58 6.76
C ALA A 39 -1.90 -4.17 7.16
N VAL A 40 -2.89 -4.84 6.57
CA VAL A 40 -4.27 -4.86 7.07
C VAL A 40 -4.22 -5.41 8.50
N PRO A 41 -4.75 -4.70 9.51
CA PRO A 41 -4.68 -5.16 10.90
C PRO A 41 -5.23 -6.58 11.06
N ASP A 42 -4.56 -7.37 11.89
CA ASP A 42 -4.88 -8.77 12.15
C ASP A 42 -6.34 -9.02 12.55
N LEU A 43 -6.97 -8.07 13.23
CA LEU A 43 -8.39 -8.10 13.58
C LEU A 43 -9.30 -8.05 12.36
N CYS A 44 -8.93 -7.31 11.30
CA CYS A 44 -9.71 -7.20 10.07
C CYS A 44 -9.65 -8.50 9.25
N LEU A 45 -8.75 -9.42 9.63
CA LEU A 45 -8.60 -10.74 9.02
C LEU A 45 -9.49 -11.81 9.68
N LEU A 46 -10.25 -11.45 10.71
CA LEU A 46 -11.20 -12.35 11.36
C LEU A 46 -12.55 -12.30 10.62
N ASP A 47 -13.30 -13.40 10.59
CA ASP A 47 -14.68 -13.40 10.10
C ASP A 47 -15.61 -12.69 11.10
N ALA A 48 -16.77 -12.22 10.66
CA ALA A 48 -17.76 -11.63 11.58
C ALA A 48 -18.28 -12.71 12.54
N ASP A 49 -18.19 -12.46 13.85
CA ASP A 49 -18.71 -13.37 14.86
C ASP A 49 -19.84 -12.67 15.65
N GLN A 50 -21.06 -13.15 15.43
CA GLN A 50 -22.28 -12.64 16.07
C GLN A 50 -22.27 -12.86 17.58
N GLY A 51 -21.43 -13.76 18.09
CA GLY A 51 -21.44 -14.21 19.46
C GLY A 51 -22.62 -15.12 19.77
N HIS A 52 -22.58 -15.80 20.91
CA HIS A 52 -23.67 -16.65 21.38
C HIS A 52 -23.87 -16.44 22.87
N CYS A 53 -25.03 -15.91 23.22
CA CYS A 53 -25.43 -15.68 24.61
C CYS A 53 -26.51 -16.70 24.98
N GLY A 54 -26.41 -17.32 26.16
CA GLY A 54 -27.43 -18.24 26.67
C GLY A 54 -28.72 -17.57 27.17
N ASP A 55 -28.85 -16.25 26.95
CA ASP A 55 -29.98 -15.43 27.41
C ASP A 55 -30.64 -14.71 26.23
N GLU A 56 -31.91 -14.33 26.37
CA GLU A 56 -32.69 -13.57 25.38
C GLU A 56 -32.25 -12.09 25.28
N ARG A 57 -30.99 -11.85 24.94
CA ARG A 57 -30.48 -10.49 24.73
C ARG A 57 -30.87 -9.96 23.35
N ASN A 58 -31.43 -8.75 23.34
CA ASN A 58 -31.60 -7.97 22.12
C ASN A 58 -30.21 -7.52 21.65
N GLY A 59 -29.70 -8.18 20.62
CA GLY A 59 -28.47 -7.76 19.93
C GLY A 59 -28.66 -6.45 19.17
N HIS A 60 -27.58 -5.96 18.58
CA HIS A 60 -27.56 -4.72 17.82
C HIS A 60 -26.83 -4.88 16.48
N TRP A 61 -27.06 -3.95 15.57
CA TRP A 61 -26.33 -3.85 14.31
C TRP A 61 -24.96 -3.21 14.53
N TRP A 62 -23.92 -3.92 14.13
CA TRP A 62 -22.52 -3.48 14.15
C TRP A 62 -21.95 -3.58 12.74
N TYR A 63 -20.72 -3.14 12.57
CA TYR A 63 -19.98 -3.21 11.31
C TYR A 63 -18.78 -4.13 11.46
N PHE A 64 -18.44 -4.88 10.41
CA PHE A 64 -17.22 -5.68 10.31
C PHE A 64 -16.59 -5.45 8.94
N PHE A 65 -15.30 -5.73 8.82
CA PHE A 65 -14.62 -5.73 7.53
C PHE A 65 -14.78 -7.09 6.85
N ASN A 66 -15.43 -7.12 5.70
CA ASN A 66 -15.58 -8.30 4.88
C ASN A 66 -14.39 -8.40 3.92
N GLN A 67 -13.59 -9.44 4.09
CA GLN A 67 -12.40 -9.67 3.26
C GLN A 67 -12.71 -10.18 1.86
N GLU A 68 -13.89 -10.77 1.64
CA GLU A 68 -14.33 -11.27 0.33
C GLU A 68 -14.73 -10.11 -0.58
N SER A 69 -15.49 -9.15 -0.04
CA SER A 69 -15.87 -7.94 -0.77
C SER A 69 -14.82 -6.82 -0.67
N GLY A 70 -13.97 -6.84 0.35
CA GLY A 70 -13.02 -5.76 0.66
C GLY A 70 -13.67 -4.52 1.27
N GLU A 71 -14.91 -4.63 1.78
CA GLU A 71 -15.73 -3.52 2.26
C GLU A 71 -16.16 -3.70 3.72
N CYS A 72 -16.55 -2.60 4.36
CA CYS A 72 -17.15 -2.63 5.69
C CYS A 72 -18.67 -2.84 5.60
N GLU A 73 -19.14 -3.98 6.09
CA GLU A 73 -20.53 -4.44 6.01
C GLU A 73 -21.18 -4.51 7.39
N LYS A 74 -22.52 -4.52 7.43
CA LYS A 74 -23.29 -4.64 8.69
C LYS A 74 -23.47 -6.11 9.08
N PHE A 75 -23.39 -6.39 10.38
CA PHE A 75 -23.76 -7.68 10.95
C PHE A 75 -24.46 -7.50 12.30
N PHE A 76 -25.18 -8.53 12.74
CA PHE A 76 -25.87 -8.52 14.03
C PHE A 76 -24.98 -9.12 15.12
N TYR A 77 -24.80 -8.42 16.24
CA TYR A 77 -24.02 -8.89 17.39
C TYR A 77 -24.90 -8.98 18.63
N TYR A 78 -24.94 -10.16 19.25
CA TYR A 78 -25.83 -10.48 20.39
C TYR A 78 -25.37 -9.89 21.73
N GLY A 79 -24.22 -9.22 21.78
CA GLY A 79 -23.75 -8.50 22.96
C GLY A 79 -22.81 -9.29 23.87
N CYS A 80 -22.46 -10.53 23.54
CA CYS A 80 -21.42 -11.28 24.25
C CYS A 80 -20.60 -12.17 23.31
N GLY A 81 -19.38 -12.52 23.73
CA GLY A 81 -18.43 -13.27 22.90
C GLY A 81 -18.02 -12.47 21.66
N GLY A 82 -18.04 -13.11 20.51
CA GLY A 82 -17.61 -12.50 19.26
C GLY A 82 -16.09 -12.36 19.18
N ASN A 83 -15.63 -11.53 18.23
CA ASN A 83 -14.23 -11.19 18.07
C ASN A 83 -14.03 -9.68 17.80
N ASP A 84 -12.77 -9.30 17.48
CA ASP A 84 -12.31 -7.93 17.32
C ASP A 84 -12.65 -7.30 15.95
N ASN A 85 -13.12 -8.08 14.96
CA ASN A 85 -13.65 -7.52 13.71
C ASN A 85 -15.07 -6.99 13.92
N LYS A 86 -15.22 -6.03 14.84
CA LYS A 86 -16.52 -5.55 15.31
C LYS A 86 -16.43 -4.07 15.67
N PHE A 87 -17.11 -3.24 14.90
CA PHE A 87 -17.07 -1.78 15.02
C PHE A 87 -18.46 -1.20 15.18
N TYR A 88 -18.59 -0.21 16.06
CA TYR A 88 -19.86 0.43 16.32
C TYR A 88 -20.36 1.29 15.14
N SER A 89 -19.45 1.79 14.28
CA SER A 89 -19.81 2.63 13.15
C SER A 89 -19.07 2.23 11.87
N LEU A 90 -19.72 2.52 10.73
CA LEU A 90 -19.12 2.34 9.41
C LEU A 90 -17.81 3.12 9.27
N HIS A 91 -17.77 4.35 9.77
CA HIS A 91 -16.57 5.18 9.73
C HIS A 91 -15.41 4.54 10.50
N MET A 92 -15.69 3.98 11.68
CA MET A 92 -14.65 3.34 12.49
C MET A 92 -14.15 2.05 11.83
N CYS A 93 -15.05 1.22 11.29
CA CYS A 93 -14.65 0.05 10.51
C CYS A 93 -13.80 0.44 9.32
N ARG A 94 -14.24 1.45 8.55
CA ARG A 94 -13.53 1.91 7.35
C ARG A 94 -12.14 2.38 7.75
N LYS A 95 -12.03 3.31 8.68
CA LYS A 95 -10.74 3.85 9.14
C LYS A 95 -9.74 2.77 9.60
N VAL A 96 -10.22 1.70 10.23
CA VAL A 96 -9.34 0.63 10.74
C VAL A 96 -9.03 -0.42 9.68
N CYS A 97 -9.97 -0.74 8.79
CA CYS A 97 -9.87 -1.92 7.92
C CYS A 97 -10.06 -1.67 6.41
N ALA A 98 -10.91 -0.72 5.99
CA ALA A 98 -11.29 -0.55 4.58
C ALA A 98 -10.69 0.70 3.91
N GLU A 99 -10.43 1.73 4.69
CA GLU A 99 -9.60 2.84 4.28
C GLU A 99 -8.20 2.26 4.13
N ARG A 100 -7.84 1.92 2.89
CA ARG A 100 -6.46 1.95 2.41
C ARG A 100 -5.87 3.38 2.49
N LEU A 101 -6.24 4.19 3.50
CA LEU A 101 -5.55 5.41 3.88
C LEU A 101 -4.33 5.03 4.72
N SER A 102 -3.44 4.29 4.08
CA SER A 102 -2.31 4.99 3.52
C SER A 102 -1.97 4.35 2.15
N PRO A 103 -2.06 5.04 1.00
CA PRO A 103 -0.80 5.25 0.30
C PRO A 103 0.05 5.89 1.38
N GLN A 104 1.04 5.13 1.88
CA GLN A 104 1.95 5.43 3.01
C GLN A 104 1.79 6.87 3.50
N ILE A 105 1.46 7.17 4.78
CA ILE A 105 1.53 8.55 5.29
C ILE A 105 2.91 9.03 4.89
N ASP A 106 2.93 9.81 3.83
CA ASP A 106 4.12 10.01 3.07
C ASP A 106 4.77 11.18 3.75
N ILE A 107 5.88 10.89 4.42
CA ILE A 107 6.61 11.94 5.09
C ILE A 107 7.22 12.72 3.96
N ASP A 108 6.66 13.89 3.63
CA ASP A 108 7.23 14.75 2.60
C ASP A 108 8.63 15.21 3.05
N GLU A 109 9.66 14.45 2.67
CA GLU A 109 11.03 14.71 3.09
C GLU A 109 11.58 15.98 2.44
N CYS A 110 10.96 16.42 1.33
CA CYS A 110 11.25 17.68 0.66
C CYS A 110 10.80 18.89 1.51
N ARG A 111 9.64 18.80 2.18
CA ARG A 111 9.15 19.85 3.10
C ARG A 111 9.79 19.78 4.49
N GLY A 112 10.20 18.59 4.92
CA GLY A 112 10.81 18.35 6.23
C GLY A 112 12.32 18.61 6.32
N TYR A 113 12.97 19.04 5.23
CA TYR A 113 14.43 19.19 5.11
C TYR A 113 15.23 17.91 5.43
N LYS A 114 14.61 16.73 5.30
CA LYS A 114 15.27 15.43 5.47
C LYS A 114 15.85 14.90 4.17
N ALA A 115 15.33 15.38 3.03
CA ALA A 115 15.84 15.02 1.72
C ALA A 115 17.26 15.56 1.50
N VAL A 116 18.20 14.69 1.13
CA VAL A 116 19.60 15.06 0.85
C VAL A 116 19.81 15.05 -0.67
N CYS A 117 19.52 16.15 -1.37
CA CYS A 117 19.78 16.26 -2.81
C CYS A 117 21.08 17.03 -3.09
N ASP A 118 21.62 16.88 -4.31
CA ASP A 118 22.68 17.80 -4.78
C ASP A 118 22.16 19.25 -4.74
N LYS A 119 23.05 20.22 -4.53
CA LYS A 119 22.71 21.66 -4.56
C LYS A 119 22.12 22.09 -5.91
N ASN A 120 22.42 21.37 -6.99
CA ASN A 120 21.91 21.57 -8.34
C ASN A 120 20.80 20.57 -8.71
N ALA A 121 20.10 20.01 -7.71
CA ALA A 121 18.94 19.15 -7.89
C ALA A 121 17.74 19.67 -7.10
N TRP A 122 16.53 19.40 -7.59
CA TRP A 122 15.28 19.63 -6.87
C TRP A 122 14.72 18.30 -6.35
N CYS A 123 14.09 18.37 -5.18
CA CYS A 123 13.48 17.22 -4.53
C CYS A 123 12.08 16.99 -5.08
N VAL A 124 11.77 15.74 -5.42
CA VAL A 124 10.45 15.29 -5.87
C VAL A 124 9.94 14.30 -4.84
N ASN A 125 8.81 14.62 -4.25
CA ASN A 125 8.17 13.74 -3.29
C ASN A 125 7.47 12.58 -4.02
N GLU A 126 7.71 11.34 -3.60
CA GLU A 126 7.12 10.13 -4.17
C GLU A 126 6.48 9.29 -3.05
N ILE A 127 5.47 8.48 -3.34
CA ILE A 127 4.78 7.75 -2.26
C ILE A 127 5.75 6.76 -1.57
N GLY A 128 6.10 7.04 -0.33
CA GLY A 128 7.01 6.25 0.51
C GLY A 128 8.49 6.64 0.42
N SER A 129 8.86 7.67 -0.35
CA SER A 129 10.25 8.11 -0.54
C SER A 129 10.31 9.50 -1.20
N TYR A 130 11.51 9.95 -1.54
CA TYR A 130 11.71 11.05 -2.47
C TYR A 130 12.76 10.65 -3.51
N LYS A 131 12.71 11.32 -4.66
CA LYS A 131 13.80 11.30 -5.65
C LYS A 131 14.35 12.71 -5.83
N CYS A 132 15.60 12.80 -6.24
CA CYS A 132 16.22 14.06 -6.61
C CYS A 132 16.35 14.12 -8.12
N GLU A 133 15.95 15.22 -8.73
CA GLU A 133 16.09 15.44 -10.17
C GLU A 133 17.03 16.62 -10.40
N CYS A 134 18.04 16.45 -11.26
CA CYS A 134 18.95 17.54 -11.57
C CYS A 134 18.18 18.71 -12.20
N MET A 135 18.55 19.92 -11.81
CA MET A 135 18.01 21.15 -12.41
C MET A 135 18.39 21.24 -13.88
N ALA A 136 17.67 22.09 -14.62
CA ALA A 136 17.97 22.38 -16.02
C ALA A 136 19.47 22.68 -16.19
N SER A 137 20.08 22.12 -17.24
CA SER A 137 21.51 22.25 -17.56
C SER A 137 22.48 21.47 -16.69
N TYR A 138 21.96 20.58 -15.83
CA TYR A 138 22.74 19.62 -15.08
C TYR A 138 22.31 18.19 -15.40
N ARG A 139 23.26 17.24 -15.33
CA ARG A 139 23.00 15.81 -15.53
C ARG A 139 23.67 15.00 -14.44
N GLY A 140 22.99 13.93 -14.03
CA GLY A 140 23.44 13.05 -12.96
C GLY A 140 22.30 12.23 -12.40
N ASP A 141 22.50 11.69 -11.20
CA ASP A 141 21.54 10.86 -10.46
C ASP A 141 20.70 11.66 -9.44
N GLY A 142 20.82 12.99 -9.44
CA GLY A 142 20.16 13.88 -8.48
C GLY A 142 20.87 14.04 -7.13
N LYS A 143 21.84 13.17 -6.81
CA LYS A 143 22.75 13.31 -5.65
C LYS A 143 24.11 13.89 -6.04
N HIS A 144 24.48 13.74 -7.31
CA HIS A 144 25.63 14.36 -7.94
C HIS A 144 25.23 14.92 -9.30
N CYS A 145 25.05 16.23 -9.39
CA CYS A 145 24.62 16.90 -10.61
C CYS A 145 25.78 17.70 -11.22
N THR A 146 26.21 17.30 -12.41
CA THR A 146 27.30 17.95 -13.16
C THR A 146 26.74 18.91 -14.20
N TYR A 147 27.32 20.10 -14.32
CA TYR A 147 26.89 21.08 -15.30
C TYR A 147 27.19 20.58 -16.71
N VAL A 148 26.16 20.54 -17.56
CA VAL A 148 26.25 20.10 -18.96
C VAL A 148 25.88 21.21 -19.96
N GLY A 149 25.48 22.39 -19.49
CA GLY A 149 25.25 23.57 -20.34
C GLY A 149 23.79 24.05 -20.40
N LEU A 150 23.61 25.38 -20.37
CA LEU A 150 22.36 26.08 -20.73
C LEU A 150 22.06 25.82 -22.20
N GLY A 151 20.93 25.19 -22.51
CA GLY A 151 20.53 24.79 -23.87
C GLY A 151 20.70 25.90 -24.91
N ARG A 152 21.86 25.90 -25.55
CA ARG A 152 22.21 26.48 -26.86
C ARG A 152 23.14 25.50 -27.59
N SER A 153 22.95 24.19 -27.42
CA SER A 153 23.85 23.20 -27.98
C SER A 153 23.11 21.99 -28.53
N SER A 154 23.66 21.46 -29.63
CA SER A 154 23.15 20.49 -30.60
C SER A 154 22.79 19.09 -30.10
N ILE A 155 22.64 18.90 -28.78
CA ILE A 155 22.47 17.58 -28.15
C ILE A 155 20.99 17.24 -27.87
N ASP A 156 20.10 18.24 -27.77
CA ASP A 156 18.64 18.06 -27.62
C ASP A 156 17.88 17.96 -28.96
N CYS A 157 18.58 17.90 -30.09
CA CYS A 157 17.95 17.79 -31.43
C CYS A 157 17.63 16.32 -31.79
N LYS A 158 17.46 15.43 -30.80
CA LYS A 158 17.09 14.01 -31.02
C LYS A 158 15.59 13.73 -30.98
N ASP A 159 14.79 14.64 -30.42
CA ASP A 159 13.32 14.53 -30.38
C ASP A 159 12.65 15.66 -31.18
N CYS A 160 13.09 15.87 -32.42
CA CYS A 160 12.31 16.67 -33.37
C CYS A 160 11.12 15.86 -33.89
N SER A 161 9.94 16.48 -33.91
CA SER A 161 8.75 15.98 -34.63
C SER A 161 9.12 15.63 -36.08
N ILE A 162 8.49 14.60 -36.68
CA ILE A 162 8.80 14.11 -38.03
C ILE A 162 8.64 15.16 -39.15
N HIS A 163 8.02 16.30 -38.83
CA HIS A 163 7.84 17.44 -39.73
C HIS A 163 8.75 18.64 -39.43
N ALA A 164 9.67 18.54 -38.47
CA ALA A 164 10.54 19.65 -38.06
C ALA A 164 11.96 19.49 -38.63
N THR A 165 12.49 20.56 -39.22
CA THR A 165 13.90 20.63 -39.67
C THR A 165 14.70 21.53 -38.74
N CYS A 166 15.78 20.99 -38.17
CA CYS A 166 16.61 21.64 -37.15
C CYS A 166 17.87 22.21 -37.83
N MET A 167 17.95 23.53 -38.03
CA MET A 167 19.17 24.21 -38.46
C MET A 167 19.62 25.22 -37.40
N ASN A 168 20.86 25.09 -36.92
CA ASN A 168 21.51 26.02 -35.99
C ASN A 168 20.69 26.36 -34.72
N GLY A 169 19.90 25.40 -34.22
CA GLY A 169 19.24 25.52 -32.91
C GLY A 169 18.05 26.50 -32.85
N VAL A 170 17.46 26.88 -33.98
CA VAL A 170 16.24 27.70 -34.03
C VAL A 170 15.09 26.90 -34.65
N PHE A 171 13.96 26.83 -33.96
CA PHE A 171 12.72 26.21 -34.47
C PHE A 171 11.99 27.18 -35.39
N LEU A 172 11.73 26.77 -36.63
CA LEU A 172 10.81 27.44 -37.54
C LEU A 172 9.63 26.49 -37.80
N SER A 173 8.43 26.89 -37.40
CA SER A 173 7.19 26.23 -37.79
C SER A 173 6.94 26.51 -39.28
N GLY A 174 7.01 25.46 -40.11
CA GLY A 174 6.46 25.45 -41.45
C GLY A 174 5.08 24.82 -41.44
#